data_AF-A0A847CT57-F1
#
_entry.id   AF-A0A847CT57-F1
#
_cell.length_a   1.000
_cell.length_b   1.000
_cell.length_c   1.000
_cell.angle_alpha   90.00
_cell.angle_beta   90.00
_cell.angle_gamma   90.00
#
_symmetry.space_group_name_H-M   'P 1'
#
loop_
_entity.id
_entity.type
_entity.pdbx_description
1 polymer ?
#
loop_
_entity_poly.entity_id
_entity_poly.type
_entity_poly.pdbx_seq_one_letter_code
_entity_poly.pdbx_strand_id
1 'polypeptide(L)'
;MNKKDYYLSYEKTGSFVKIRDKNSIYYGGNQQWYKNKRRVINGCGPVAGANVLAYLSTKDDRYANLYDEENLSKENFTKFQEKIYDLIKPSPLGLININHFIKTIIRYGISNGVDLSYRKLGFSDRNFTYSSSYSFIRNALNRDLPVVIFNLDLRRNFLFRWHWMVITRIYVEAGETKVILSSWGGRYVVDFDRLFSSMKLGGGMVYFY
;
A
#
# COMPACT_ATOMS: atom_id res chain seq x y z
N MET A 1 28.97 6.03 -5.73
CA MET A 1 28.18 5.91 -4.49
C MET A 1 26.89 5.15 -4.79
N ASN A 2 26.69 3.96 -4.24
CA ASN A 2 25.39 3.27 -4.41
C ASN A 2 24.31 4.14 -3.75
N LYS A 3 23.35 4.61 -4.55
CA LYS A 3 22.18 5.35 -4.07
C LYS A 3 21.50 4.50 -2.98
N LYS A 4 21.38 5.03 -1.75
CA LYS A 4 20.67 4.37 -0.64
C LYS A 4 19.36 5.10 -0.34
N ASP A 5 18.71 5.58 -1.39
CA ASP A 5 17.45 6.31 -1.33
C ASP A 5 16.62 5.97 -2.56
N TYR A 6 15.53 5.24 -2.37
CA TYR A 6 14.68 4.72 -3.42
C TYR A 6 13.25 5.16 -3.13
N TYR A 7 12.57 5.74 -4.12
CA TYR A 7 11.29 6.37 -3.91
C TYR A 7 10.44 6.37 -5.18
N LEU A 8 9.13 6.40 -5.00
CA LEU A 8 8.18 6.67 -6.07
C LEU A 8 8.38 8.08 -6.61
N SER A 9 8.21 8.28 -7.91
CA SER A 9 8.41 9.59 -8.54
C SER A 9 7.54 10.70 -7.91
N TYR A 10 6.38 10.37 -7.35
CA TYR A 10 5.53 11.33 -6.63
C TYR A 10 6.12 11.83 -5.30
N GLU A 11 7.06 11.10 -4.69
CA GLU A 11 7.77 11.59 -3.49
C GLU A 11 8.62 12.82 -3.79
N LYS A 12 9.01 13.06 -5.06
CA LYS A 12 9.70 14.30 -5.45
C LYS A 12 8.84 15.54 -5.20
N THR A 13 7.52 15.40 -5.20
CA THR A 13 6.55 16.47 -4.89
C THR A 13 5.95 16.30 -3.50
N GLY A 14 6.54 15.45 -2.65
CA GLY A 14 6.07 15.16 -1.30
C GLY A 14 4.68 14.52 -1.24
N SER A 15 4.24 13.88 -2.33
CA SER A 15 2.86 13.40 -2.49
C SER A 15 2.81 11.91 -2.86
N PHE A 16 1.66 11.27 -2.65
CA PHE A 16 1.34 9.93 -3.15
C PHE A 16 -0.19 9.84 -3.22
N VAL A 17 -0.75 9.52 -4.39
CA VAL A 17 -2.21 9.53 -4.65
C VAL A 17 -2.85 10.77 -4.01
N LYS A 18 -2.53 11.94 -4.58
CA LYS A 18 -2.77 13.26 -3.99
C LYS A 18 -4.28 13.57 -3.94
N ILE A 19 -4.95 13.08 -2.91
CA ILE A 19 -6.39 13.21 -2.71
C ILE A 19 -6.70 14.58 -2.11
N ARG A 20 -7.64 15.31 -2.72
CA ARG A 20 -8.03 16.67 -2.31
C ARG A 20 -9.39 16.68 -1.65
N ASP A 21 -9.53 17.43 -0.56
CA ASP A 21 -10.81 17.70 0.12
C ASP A 21 -10.85 19.14 0.60
N LYS A 22 -11.59 20.03 -0.07
CA LYS A 22 -11.71 21.46 0.26
C LYS A 22 -10.35 22.11 0.54
N ASN A 23 -9.94 22.15 1.82
CA ASN A 23 -8.72 22.77 2.32
C ASN A 23 -7.62 21.77 2.74
N SER A 24 -7.82 20.47 2.49
CA SER A 24 -6.90 19.39 2.88
C SER A 24 -6.37 18.65 1.66
N ILE A 25 -5.11 18.24 1.75
CA ILE A 25 -4.46 17.34 0.81
C ILE A 25 -3.98 16.13 1.61
N TYR A 26 -4.37 14.95 1.16
CA TYR A 26 -4.01 13.69 1.81
C TYR A 26 -2.92 12.96 1.03
N TYR A 27 -2.24 12.07 1.75
CA TYR A 27 -1.22 11.17 1.25
C TYR A 27 -1.82 9.75 1.13
N GLY A 28 -2.57 9.52 0.06
CA GLY A 28 -3.39 8.32 -0.13
C GLY A 28 -4.71 8.34 0.62
N GLY A 29 -5.44 7.23 0.55
CA GLY A 29 -6.78 7.06 1.12
C GLY A 29 -6.79 6.82 2.62
N ASN A 30 -7.99 6.88 3.20
CA ASN A 30 -8.21 6.68 4.63
C ASN A 30 -9.48 5.86 4.89
N GLN A 31 -9.36 4.78 5.67
CA GLN A 31 -10.50 3.96 6.07
C GLN A 31 -11.52 4.70 6.94
N GLN A 32 -11.12 5.79 7.61
CA GLN A 32 -12.04 6.65 8.37
C GLN A 32 -13.06 7.38 7.48
N TRP A 33 -12.89 7.37 6.16
CA TRP A 33 -13.84 7.96 5.23
C TRP A 33 -15.03 7.04 4.90
N TYR A 34 -14.95 5.77 5.28
CA TYR A 34 -16.08 4.85 5.13
C TYR A 34 -17.25 5.29 6.01
N LYS A 35 -18.46 5.26 5.46
CA LYS A 35 -19.69 5.54 6.24
C LYS A 35 -20.01 4.39 7.20
N ASN A 36 -19.71 3.16 6.78
CA ASN A 36 -19.99 1.97 7.56
C ASN A 36 -18.91 1.75 8.64
N LYS A 37 -19.31 1.74 9.92
CA LYS A 37 -18.41 1.58 11.08
C LYS A 37 -17.54 0.31 11.02
N ARG A 38 -18.03 -0.79 10.46
CA ARG A 38 -17.24 -2.00 10.30
C ARG A 38 -16.12 -1.78 9.30
N ARG A 39 -16.40 -1.16 8.15
CA ARG A 39 -15.40 -0.81 7.12
C ARG A 39 -14.33 0.14 7.68
N VAL A 40 -14.71 1.06 8.56
CA VAL A 40 -13.76 1.92 9.29
C VAL A 40 -12.76 1.11 10.12
N ILE A 41 -13.15 -0.04 10.67
CA ILE A 41 -12.28 -0.89 11.49
C ILE A 41 -11.40 -1.79 10.61
N ASN A 42 -11.97 -2.42 9.60
CA ASN A 42 -11.35 -3.53 8.87
C ASN A 42 -10.97 -3.19 7.40
N GLY A 43 -11.01 -1.91 7.05
CA GLY A 43 -10.84 -1.42 5.68
C GLY A 43 -9.41 -1.04 5.27
N CYS A 44 -8.40 -1.24 6.10
CA CYS A 44 -7.01 -0.90 5.78
C CYS A 44 -6.50 -1.61 4.51
N GLY A 45 -6.80 -2.90 4.34
CA GLY A 45 -6.45 -3.67 3.14
C GLY A 45 -7.07 -3.09 1.87
N PRO A 46 -8.40 -2.90 1.83
CA PRO A 46 -9.07 -2.20 0.73
C PRO A 46 -8.50 -0.82 0.38
N VAL A 47 -8.19 0.00 1.38
CA VAL A 47 -7.55 1.31 1.15
C VAL A 47 -6.16 1.16 0.53
N ALA A 48 -5.34 0.21 0.99
CA ALA A 48 -4.04 -0.07 0.38
C ALA A 48 -4.16 -0.54 -1.07
N GLY A 49 -5.16 -1.37 -1.38
CA GLY A 49 -5.49 -1.79 -2.75
C GLY A 49 -5.90 -0.62 -3.63
N ALA A 50 -6.82 0.22 -3.14
CA ALA A 50 -7.28 1.41 -3.85
C ALA A 50 -6.13 2.38 -4.15
N ASN A 51 -5.23 2.60 -3.18
CA ASN A 51 -4.04 3.43 -3.36
C ASN A 51 -3.15 2.91 -4.50
N VAL A 52 -2.88 1.61 -4.57
CA VAL A 52 -2.02 1.05 -5.61
C VAL A 52 -2.68 1.13 -6.99
N LEU A 53 -3.96 0.78 -7.08
CA LEU A 53 -4.70 0.84 -8.35
C LEU A 53 -4.76 2.28 -8.90
N ALA A 54 -5.09 3.25 -8.05
CA ALA A 54 -5.11 4.67 -8.42
C ALA A 54 -3.70 5.22 -8.71
N TYR A 55 -2.67 4.71 -8.05
CA TYR A 55 -1.31 5.10 -8.40
C TYR A 55 -0.95 4.61 -9.80
N LEU A 56 -1.13 3.31 -10.08
CA LEU A 56 -0.78 2.70 -11.36
C LEU A 56 -1.55 3.34 -12.53
N SER A 57 -2.84 3.63 -12.36
CA SER A 57 -3.65 4.28 -13.41
C SER A 57 -3.14 5.66 -13.82
N THR A 58 -2.44 6.37 -12.93
CA THR A 58 -1.88 7.70 -13.22
C THR A 58 -0.47 7.66 -13.83
N LYS A 59 0.12 6.47 -13.98
CA LYS A 59 1.53 6.31 -14.39
C LYS A 59 1.70 5.98 -15.86
N ASP A 60 0.77 5.21 -16.40
CA ASP A 60 0.88 4.64 -17.73
C ASP A 60 -0.54 4.39 -18.25
N ASP A 61 -0.82 4.82 -19.47
CA ASP A 61 -2.15 4.71 -20.09
C ASP A 61 -2.61 3.25 -20.18
N ARG A 62 -1.68 2.28 -20.19
CA ARG A 62 -1.98 0.84 -20.14
C ARG A 62 -2.73 0.43 -18.86
N TYR A 63 -2.64 1.22 -17.79
CA TYR A 63 -3.30 0.98 -16.51
C TYR A 63 -4.45 1.96 -16.24
N ALA A 64 -4.81 2.85 -17.18
CA ALA A 64 -5.77 3.92 -16.96
C ALA A 64 -7.11 3.42 -16.38
N ASN A 65 -7.60 2.27 -16.86
CA ASN A 65 -8.86 1.66 -16.41
C ASN A 65 -8.82 1.06 -15.00
N LEU A 66 -7.68 1.08 -14.30
CA LEU A 66 -7.61 0.63 -12.90
C LEU A 66 -8.28 1.61 -11.93
N TYR A 67 -8.49 2.86 -12.33
CA TYR A 67 -9.21 3.88 -11.56
C TYR A 67 -10.21 4.58 -12.47
N ASP A 68 -11.49 4.34 -12.23
CA ASP A 68 -12.60 4.75 -13.11
C ASP A 68 -13.36 5.99 -12.61
N GLU A 69 -12.85 6.65 -11.58
CA GLU A 69 -13.45 7.91 -11.10
C GLU A 69 -12.84 9.12 -11.81
N GLU A 70 -13.62 10.20 -11.92
CA GLU A 70 -13.26 11.40 -12.69
C GLU A 70 -11.99 12.11 -12.20
N ASN A 71 -11.70 12.06 -10.89
CA ASN A 71 -10.58 12.77 -10.29
C ASN A 71 -10.22 12.22 -8.90
N LEU A 72 -9.04 12.59 -8.42
CA LEU A 72 -8.56 12.30 -7.05
C LEU A 72 -9.13 13.29 -6.02
N SER A 73 -10.44 13.52 -6.00
CA SER A 73 -11.12 14.14 -4.85
C SER A 73 -11.39 13.11 -3.77
N LYS A 74 -11.54 13.53 -2.51
CA LYS A 74 -11.88 12.63 -1.41
C LYS A 74 -13.22 11.94 -1.64
N GLU A 75 -14.19 12.63 -2.22
CA GLU A 75 -15.50 12.03 -2.51
C GLU A 75 -15.35 10.84 -3.48
N ASN A 76 -14.73 11.08 -4.63
CA ASN A 76 -14.53 10.06 -5.66
C ASN A 76 -13.59 8.95 -5.18
N PHE A 77 -12.51 9.29 -4.48
CA PHE A 77 -11.65 8.28 -3.88
C PHE A 77 -12.38 7.45 -2.81
N THR A 78 -13.31 8.05 -2.06
CA THR A 78 -14.16 7.32 -1.10
C THR A 78 -15.05 6.32 -1.82
N LYS A 79 -15.69 6.70 -2.94
CA LYS A 79 -16.47 5.78 -3.79
C LYS A 79 -15.60 4.62 -4.29
N PHE A 80 -14.41 4.93 -4.77
CA PHE A 80 -13.48 3.91 -5.27
C PHE A 80 -13.02 2.95 -4.17
N GLN A 81 -12.62 3.42 -2.99
CA GLN A 81 -12.22 2.52 -1.90
C GLN A 81 -13.41 1.70 -1.35
N GLU A 82 -14.66 2.17 -1.47
CA GLU A 82 -15.87 1.38 -1.17
C GLU A 82 -16.03 0.22 -2.18
N LYS A 83 -15.87 0.50 -3.48
CA LYS A 83 -15.86 -0.51 -4.54
C LYS A 83 -14.79 -1.58 -4.31
N ILE A 84 -13.55 -1.16 -4.02
CA ILE A 84 -12.45 -2.09 -3.71
C ILE A 84 -12.71 -2.88 -2.42
N TYR A 85 -13.35 -2.26 -1.41
CA TYR A 85 -13.77 -2.96 -0.21
C TYR A 85 -14.76 -4.09 -0.53
N ASP A 86 -15.75 -3.84 -1.37
CA ASP A 86 -16.77 -4.83 -1.71
C ASP A 86 -16.22 -6.00 -2.52
N LEU A 87 -15.20 -5.76 -3.34
CA LEU A 87 -14.46 -6.81 -4.06
C LEU A 87 -13.59 -7.66 -3.13
N ILE A 88 -12.84 -7.04 -2.22
CA ILE A 88 -11.96 -7.75 -1.28
C ILE A 88 -12.77 -8.46 -0.21
N LYS A 89 -13.85 -7.83 0.25
CA LYS A 89 -14.75 -8.33 1.30
C LYS A 89 -14.01 -8.85 2.55
N PRO A 90 -13.28 -7.98 3.28
CA PRO A 90 -12.56 -8.39 4.49
C PRO A 90 -13.49 -9.04 5.53
N SER A 91 -12.95 -9.99 6.28
CA SER A 91 -13.64 -10.57 7.44
C SER A 91 -13.88 -9.50 8.53
N PRO A 92 -14.72 -9.75 9.55
CA PRO A 92 -14.81 -8.84 10.70
C PRO A 92 -13.45 -8.55 11.37
N LEU A 93 -12.53 -9.52 11.33
CA LEU A 93 -11.15 -9.40 11.84
C LEU A 93 -10.20 -8.71 10.85
N GLY A 94 -10.70 -8.20 9.72
CA GLY A 94 -9.87 -7.65 8.65
C GLY A 94 -9.41 -8.68 7.64
N LEU A 95 -8.51 -8.22 6.78
CA LEU A 95 -7.90 -9.01 5.73
C LEU A 95 -6.59 -9.59 6.25
N ILE A 96 -6.55 -10.90 6.49
CA ILE A 96 -5.36 -11.57 7.05
C ILE A 96 -4.56 -12.37 6.03
N ASN A 97 -5.06 -12.47 4.79
CA ASN A 97 -4.48 -13.33 3.77
C ASN A 97 -4.00 -12.50 2.58
N ILE A 98 -2.67 -12.39 2.43
CA ILE A 98 -2.05 -11.66 1.33
C ILE A 98 -2.35 -12.26 -0.04
N ASN A 99 -2.53 -13.58 -0.14
CA ASN A 99 -2.90 -14.20 -1.42
C ASN A 99 -4.34 -13.87 -1.80
N HIS A 100 -5.25 -13.71 -0.83
CA HIS A 100 -6.62 -13.23 -1.11
C HIS A 100 -6.59 -11.79 -1.65
N PHE A 101 -5.83 -10.91 -0.99
CA PHE A 101 -5.60 -9.54 -1.47
C PHE A 101 -5.11 -9.54 -2.93
N ILE A 102 -4.03 -10.27 -3.21
CA ILE A 102 -3.45 -10.35 -4.55
C ILE A 102 -4.45 -10.87 -5.57
N LYS A 103 -5.11 -12.01 -5.31
CA LYS A 103 -6.08 -12.61 -6.23
C LYS A 103 -7.20 -11.63 -6.58
N THR A 104 -7.71 -10.88 -5.61
CA THR A 104 -8.76 -9.89 -5.86
C THR A 104 -8.26 -8.73 -6.71
N ILE A 105 -7.07 -8.18 -6.42
CA ILE A 105 -6.51 -7.07 -7.22
C ILE A 105 -6.25 -7.49 -8.67
N ILE A 106 -5.72 -8.70 -8.90
CA ILE A 106 -5.49 -9.26 -10.24
C ILE A 106 -6.82 -9.44 -10.98
N ARG A 107 -7.85 -10.02 -10.32
CA ARG A 107 -9.18 -10.17 -10.91
C ARG A 107 -9.82 -8.83 -11.26
N TYR A 108 -9.63 -7.82 -10.41
CA TYR A 108 -10.10 -6.47 -10.70
C TYR A 108 -9.39 -5.86 -11.91
N GLY A 109 -8.08 -6.04 -12.04
CA GLY A 109 -7.34 -5.63 -13.25
C GLY A 109 -7.95 -6.27 -14.50
N ILE A 110 -8.07 -7.61 -14.50
CA ILE A 110 -8.60 -8.37 -15.64
C ILE A 110 -10.01 -7.90 -16.00
N SER A 111 -10.90 -7.66 -15.03
CA SER A 111 -12.26 -7.18 -15.29
C SER A 111 -12.32 -5.78 -15.90
N ASN A 112 -11.24 -5.01 -15.81
CA ASN A 112 -11.10 -3.68 -16.42
C ASN A 112 -10.18 -3.70 -17.66
N GLY A 113 -9.90 -4.88 -18.22
CA GLY A 113 -9.08 -5.05 -19.42
C GLY A 113 -7.59 -4.81 -19.18
N VAL A 114 -7.12 -4.86 -17.93
CA VAL A 114 -5.73 -4.62 -17.55
C VAL A 114 -5.11 -5.90 -16.99
N ASP A 115 -4.11 -6.44 -17.69
CA ASP A 115 -3.34 -7.57 -17.17
C ASP A 115 -2.30 -7.07 -16.16
N LEU A 116 -2.46 -7.50 -14.91
CA LEU A 116 -1.53 -7.19 -13.83
C LEU A 116 -0.74 -8.45 -13.49
N SER A 117 0.56 -8.30 -13.40
CA SER A 117 1.46 -9.26 -12.76
C SER A 117 1.80 -8.79 -11.34
N TYR A 118 2.37 -9.68 -10.54
CA TYR A 118 2.81 -9.35 -9.20
C TYR A 118 4.13 -10.01 -8.81
N ARG A 119 4.76 -9.46 -7.78
CA ARG A 119 5.81 -10.12 -7.01
C ARG A 119 5.42 -10.03 -5.55
N LYS A 120 5.58 -11.12 -4.81
CA LYS A 120 5.27 -11.22 -3.38
C LYS A 120 6.52 -11.71 -2.64
N LEU A 121 6.72 -11.21 -1.43
CA LEU A 121 7.65 -11.76 -0.45
C LEU A 121 6.92 -11.84 0.89
N GLY A 122 6.58 -13.05 1.32
CA GLY A 122 5.81 -13.32 2.54
C GLY A 122 6.66 -13.96 3.63
N PHE A 123 6.20 -13.84 4.88
CA PHE A 123 6.90 -14.40 6.04
C PHE A 123 7.21 -15.90 5.94
N SER A 124 6.33 -16.67 5.27
CA SER A 124 6.50 -18.11 5.05
C SER A 124 7.59 -18.47 4.03
N ASP A 125 8.12 -17.49 3.28
CA ASP A 125 9.09 -17.75 2.23
C ASP A 125 10.48 -17.96 2.85
N ARG A 126 11.22 -18.98 2.38
CA ARG A 126 12.56 -19.32 2.91
C ARG A 126 13.55 -18.16 2.86
N ASN A 127 13.38 -17.28 1.88
CA ASN A 127 14.21 -16.11 1.69
C ASN A 127 13.62 -14.86 2.36
N PHE A 128 12.69 -14.96 3.31
CA PHE A 128 12.17 -13.81 4.06
C PHE A 128 13.20 -13.32 5.10
N THR A 129 14.11 -12.47 4.65
CA THR A 129 15.19 -11.88 5.45
C THR A 129 15.13 -10.36 5.37
N TYR A 130 15.88 -9.69 6.25
CA TYR A 130 15.98 -8.23 6.19
C TYR A 130 16.53 -7.75 4.84
N SER A 131 17.62 -8.38 4.37
CA SER A 131 18.30 -8.01 3.12
C SER A 131 17.44 -8.25 1.87
N SER A 132 16.74 -9.38 1.82
CA SER A 132 15.81 -9.67 0.71
C SER A 132 14.58 -8.77 0.76
N SER A 133 14.09 -8.41 1.94
CA SER A 133 12.98 -7.46 2.11
C SER A 133 13.36 -6.06 1.66
N TYR A 134 14.55 -5.58 2.05
CA TYR A 134 15.11 -4.33 1.54
C TYR A 134 15.24 -4.35 0.02
N SER A 135 15.81 -5.43 -0.53
CA SER A 135 16.00 -5.60 -1.98
C SER A 135 14.68 -5.66 -2.73
N PHE A 136 13.66 -6.29 -2.17
CA PHE A 136 12.31 -6.35 -2.71
C PHE A 136 11.71 -4.94 -2.85
N ILE A 137 11.78 -4.14 -1.78
CA ILE A 137 11.28 -2.75 -1.77
C ILE A 137 12.07 -1.89 -2.76
N ARG A 138 13.40 -1.95 -2.70
CA ARG A 138 14.30 -1.25 -3.63
C ARG A 138 13.94 -1.54 -5.09
N ASN A 139 13.75 -2.81 -5.44
CA ASN A 139 13.49 -3.22 -6.82
C ASN A 139 12.14 -2.69 -7.33
N ALA A 140 11.12 -2.67 -6.47
CA ALA A 140 9.82 -2.09 -6.79
C ALA A 140 9.91 -0.58 -7.01
N LEU A 141 10.51 0.14 -6.05
CA LEU A 141 10.58 1.60 -6.09
C LEU A 141 11.47 2.12 -7.23
N ASN A 142 12.53 1.39 -7.63
CA ASN A 142 13.32 1.72 -8.83
C ASN A 142 12.51 1.63 -10.13
N ARG A 143 11.44 0.83 -10.13
CA ARG A 143 10.51 0.69 -11.25
C ARG A 143 9.29 1.60 -11.10
N ASP A 144 9.34 2.52 -10.15
CA ASP A 144 8.23 3.40 -9.77
C ASP A 144 6.95 2.64 -9.37
N LEU A 145 7.11 1.51 -8.66
CA LEU A 145 5.98 0.66 -8.23
C LEU A 145 5.79 0.73 -6.70
N PRO A 146 4.59 1.10 -6.21
CA PRO A 146 4.30 1.13 -4.79
C PRO A 146 4.30 -0.28 -4.20
N VAL A 147 4.77 -0.43 -2.95
CA VAL A 147 4.80 -1.73 -2.27
C VAL A 147 3.75 -1.77 -1.19
N VAL A 148 2.74 -2.63 -1.35
CA VAL A 148 1.79 -2.93 -0.28
C VAL A 148 2.50 -3.80 0.76
N ILE A 149 2.34 -3.44 2.03
CA ILE A 149 2.85 -4.21 3.16
C ILE A 149 1.69 -4.57 4.09
N PHE A 150 1.76 -5.78 4.62
CA PHE A 150 0.85 -6.33 5.61
C PHE A 150 1.64 -6.89 6.77
N ASN A 151 1.20 -6.59 8.00
CA ASN A 151 1.74 -7.18 9.22
C ASN A 151 0.61 -7.66 10.14
N LEU A 152 0.90 -8.67 10.95
CA LEU A 152 -0.01 -9.24 11.97
C LEU A 152 0.48 -8.98 13.39
N ASP A 153 1.36 -8.00 13.56
CA ASP A 153 1.91 -7.69 14.86
C ASP A 153 0.84 -7.12 15.79
N LEU A 154 0.63 -7.73 16.95
CA LEU A 154 -0.33 -7.30 17.97
C LEU A 154 0.32 -6.47 19.08
N ARG A 155 1.65 -6.31 19.07
CA ARG A 155 2.39 -5.61 20.12
C ARG A 155 1.94 -4.15 20.24
N ARG A 156 1.72 -3.71 21.48
CA ARG A 156 1.06 -2.42 21.73
C ARG A 156 1.88 -1.19 21.34
N ASN A 157 3.21 -1.33 21.28
CA ASN A 157 4.15 -0.25 21.01
C ASN A 157 4.34 0.07 19.52
N PHE A 158 3.75 -0.70 18.60
CA PHE A 158 3.78 -0.40 17.18
C PHE A 158 2.48 0.29 16.73
N LEU A 159 2.61 1.49 16.14
CA LEU A 159 1.47 2.30 15.67
C LEU A 159 0.62 1.52 14.66
N PHE A 160 1.28 0.78 13.77
CA PHE A 160 0.64 0.06 12.68
C PHE A 160 0.48 -1.43 12.98
N ARG A 161 0.11 -1.76 14.22
CA ARG A 161 -0.25 -3.13 14.61
C ARG A 161 -1.36 -3.67 13.71
N TRP A 162 -1.25 -4.92 13.29
CA TRP A 162 -2.23 -5.62 12.43
C TRP A 162 -2.77 -4.72 11.30
N HIS A 163 -1.88 -4.28 10.41
CA HIS A 163 -2.21 -3.19 9.49
C HIS A 163 -1.69 -3.39 8.07
N TRP A 164 -2.45 -2.84 7.14
CA TRP A 164 -2.11 -2.74 5.72
C TRP A 164 -1.69 -1.31 5.39
N MET A 165 -0.57 -1.16 4.70
CA MET A 165 0.01 0.14 4.34
C MET A 165 0.66 0.08 2.97
N VAL A 166 1.09 1.22 2.45
CA VAL A 166 1.86 1.29 1.20
C VAL A 166 3.19 2.00 1.45
N ILE A 167 4.30 1.32 1.15
CA ILE A 167 5.64 1.90 1.15
C ILE A 167 5.83 2.70 -0.14
N THR A 168 6.31 3.93 0.02
CA THR A 168 6.49 4.91 -1.05
C THR A 168 7.94 5.39 -1.19
N ARG A 169 8.75 5.23 -0.13
CA ARG A 169 10.20 5.47 -0.14
C ARG A 169 10.90 4.61 0.90
N ILE A 170 12.13 4.20 0.61
CA ILE A 170 13.08 3.59 1.55
C ILE A 170 14.45 4.24 1.40
N TYR A 171 15.04 4.67 2.50
CA TYR A 171 16.30 5.38 2.50
C TYR A 171 17.14 5.08 3.74
N VAL A 172 18.44 5.39 3.68
CA VAL A 172 19.34 5.29 4.83
C VAL A 172 19.74 6.69 5.26
N GLU A 173 19.53 6.99 6.54
CA GLU A 173 19.86 8.27 7.18
C GLU A 173 20.58 7.98 8.50
N ALA A 174 21.75 8.60 8.71
CA ALA A 174 22.58 8.38 9.90
C ALA A 174 22.85 6.90 10.24
N GLY A 175 22.92 6.02 9.23
CA GLY A 175 23.16 4.58 9.41
C GLY A 175 21.89 3.75 9.67
N GLU A 176 20.74 4.38 9.84
CA GLU A 176 19.45 3.72 10.05
C GLU A 176 18.65 3.65 8.76
N THR A 177 18.01 2.51 8.49
CA THR A 177 17.11 2.37 7.35
C THR A 177 15.70 2.86 7.73
N LYS A 178 15.20 3.85 7.00
CA LYS A 178 13.86 4.43 7.17
C LYS A 178 12.98 4.16 5.96
N VAL A 179 11.69 4.08 6.19
CA VAL A 179 10.66 3.96 5.15
C VAL A 179 9.60 5.03 5.33
N ILE A 180 9.04 5.49 4.21
CA ILE A 180 7.86 6.35 4.21
C ILE A 180 6.64 5.55 3.77
N LEU A 181 5.59 5.64 4.59
CA LEU A 181 4.34 4.91 4.46
C LEU A 181 3.19 5.86 4.16
N SER A 182 2.32 5.44 3.24
CA SER A 182 0.94 5.92 3.15
C SER A 182 0.03 5.02 3.99
N SER A 183 -0.69 5.65 4.91
CA SER A 183 -1.69 5.01 5.79
C SER A 183 -2.65 6.08 6.29
N TRP A 184 -3.94 5.78 6.49
CA TRP A 184 -4.89 6.73 7.09
C TRP A 184 -4.87 8.16 6.50
N GLY A 185 -4.62 8.28 5.19
CA GLY A 185 -4.48 9.57 4.49
C GLY A 185 -3.27 10.41 4.86
N GLY A 186 -2.33 9.87 5.64
CA GLY A 186 -1.13 10.54 6.11
C GLY A 186 0.17 9.91 5.62
N ARG A 187 1.24 10.69 5.74
CA ARG A 187 2.62 10.31 5.40
C ARG A 187 3.40 10.05 6.69
N TYR A 188 3.94 8.85 6.86
CA TYR A 188 4.61 8.44 8.09
C TYR A 188 6.02 7.96 7.81
N VAL A 189 6.98 8.43 8.60
CA VAL A 189 8.34 7.89 8.62
C VAL A 189 8.43 6.83 9.70
N VAL A 190 8.90 5.64 9.34
CA VAL A 190 9.06 4.51 10.25
C VAL A 190 10.44 3.90 10.08
N ASP A 191 10.97 3.36 11.18
CA ASP A 191 12.17 2.55 11.17
C ASP A 191 11.92 1.20 10.47
N PHE A 192 12.75 0.87 9.48
CA PHE A 192 12.55 -0.35 8.70
C PHE A 192 12.79 -1.62 9.52
N ASP A 193 13.66 -1.60 10.54
CA ASP A 193 13.90 -2.76 11.40
C ASP A 193 12.65 -3.08 12.23
N ARG A 194 11.98 -2.04 12.72
CA ARG A 194 10.68 -2.17 13.39
C ARG A 194 9.62 -2.71 12.45
N LEU A 195 9.51 -2.15 11.25
CA LEU A 195 8.52 -2.59 10.26
C LEU A 195 8.77 -4.04 9.81
N PHE A 196 10.01 -4.41 9.53
CA PHE A 196 10.41 -5.77 9.17
C PHE A 196 10.07 -6.76 10.29
N SER A 197 10.39 -6.40 11.55
CA SER A 197 10.06 -7.23 12.71
C SER A 197 8.56 -7.44 12.88
N SER A 198 7.72 -6.46 12.53
CA SER A 198 6.26 -6.60 12.60
C SER A 198 5.69 -7.65 11.62
N MET A 199 6.37 -7.88 10.49
CA MET A 199 5.93 -8.87 9.50
C MET A 199 6.24 -10.31 9.90
N LYS A 200 7.10 -10.54 10.90
CA LYS A 200 7.51 -11.89 11.34
C LYS A 200 6.43 -12.67 12.09
N LEU A 201 5.23 -12.13 12.21
CA LEU A 201 4.06 -12.76 12.85
C LEU A 201 2.96 -13.14 11.83
N GLY A 202 3.32 -13.26 10.55
CA GLY A 202 2.40 -13.66 9.47
C GLY A 202 2.05 -12.55 8.48
N GLY A 203 3.02 -11.66 8.20
CA GLY A 203 2.90 -10.59 7.23
C GLY A 203 3.59 -10.86 5.89
N GLY A 204 3.79 -9.80 5.12
CA GLY A 204 4.50 -9.84 3.85
C GLY A 204 4.34 -8.56 3.05
N MET A 205 4.91 -8.57 1.85
CA MET A 205 4.87 -7.46 0.92
C MET A 205 4.49 -7.92 -0.49
N VAL A 206 3.86 -7.04 -1.24
CA VAL A 206 3.53 -7.26 -2.65
C VAL A 206 3.59 -5.95 -3.44
N TYR A 207 4.04 -6.03 -4.68
CA TYR A 207 3.84 -4.98 -5.68
C TYR A 207 3.29 -5.59 -6.97
N PHE A 208 2.58 -4.75 -7.74
CA PHE A 208 1.95 -5.10 -9.01
C PHE A 208 2.62 -4.33 -10.15
N TYR A 209 2.60 -4.89 -11.35
CA TYR A 209 3.19 -4.30 -12.56
C TYR A 209 2.54 -4.88 -13.83
#